data_AF-A0A2M7ZWA2-F1
#
_entry.id   AF-A0A2M7ZWA2-F1
#
_cell.length_a   1.000
_cell.length_b   1.000
_cell.length_c   1.000
_cell.angle_alpha   90.00
_cell.angle_beta   90.00
_cell.angle_gamma   90.00
#
_symmetry.space_group_name_H-M   'P 1'
#
loop_
_entity.id
_entity.type
_entity.pdbx_description
1 polymer ?
#
loop_
_entity_poly.entity_id
_entity_poly.type
_entity_poly.pdbx_seq_one_letter_code
_entity_poly.pdbx_strand_id
1 'polypeptide(L)'
;MMATGRQKVWSWGAHAWMKMNELTLQFRVQGHHFRGHVRIAYDEGDDLYMIHFGHWRNRQWKNIETIDGVYCDSMVDIIDQKVEYIPQYQNR
;
A
#
# COMPACT_ATOMS: atom_id res chain seq x y z
N MET A 1 -1.58 22.50 21.97
CA MET A 1 -2.45 22.25 20.81
C MET A 1 -1.60 21.70 19.68
N MET A 2 -1.88 20.47 19.25
CA MET A 2 -1.91 19.99 17.86
C MET A 2 -2.47 18.58 17.98
N ALA A 3 -3.78 18.43 17.78
CA ALA A 3 -4.35 17.11 17.60
C ALA A 3 -3.86 16.62 16.23
N THR A 4 -2.80 15.81 16.22
CA THR A 4 -2.45 14.99 15.05
C THR A 4 -3.53 13.93 14.93
N GLY A 5 -4.69 14.33 14.40
CA GLY A 5 -5.72 13.41 13.97
C GLY A 5 -5.06 12.43 13.02
N ARG A 6 -4.99 11.16 13.43
CA ARG A 6 -4.51 10.07 12.59
C ARG A 6 -5.46 10.02 11.39
N GLN A 7 -5.13 10.71 10.31
CA GLN A 7 -5.92 10.65 9.08
C GLN A 7 -5.90 9.19 8.64
N LYS A 8 -7.03 8.51 8.87
CA LYS A 8 -7.27 7.17 8.33
C LYS A 8 -7.68 7.38 6.89
N VAL A 9 -6.69 7.36 6.00
CA VAL A 9 -6.93 7.33 4.56
C VAL A 9 -7.31 5.90 4.20
N TRP A 10 -8.48 5.75 3.59
CA TRP A 10 -9.09 4.46 3.22
C TRP A 10 -9.36 3.52 4.41
N SER A 11 -10.09 2.43 4.15
CA SER A 11 -10.38 1.36 5.12
C SER A 11 -9.12 0.66 5.64
N TRP A 12 -7.95 0.87 5.01
CA TRP A 12 -6.70 0.14 5.23
C TRP A 12 -5.94 0.52 6.50
N GLY A 13 -6.36 1.57 7.20
CA GLY A 13 -5.58 2.14 8.31
C GLY A 13 -4.21 2.68 7.85
N ALA A 14 -4.16 3.30 6.67
CA ALA A 14 -2.92 3.80 6.08
C ALA A 14 -2.31 4.93 6.93
N HIS A 15 -1.02 4.82 7.25
CA HIS A 15 -0.28 5.79 8.07
C HIS A 15 1.24 5.67 7.83
N ALA A 16 2.03 6.54 8.46
CA ALA A 16 3.50 6.54 8.35
C ALA A 16 3.99 6.62 6.88
N TRP A 17 3.39 7.54 6.13
CA TRP A 17 3.75 7.87 4.76
C TRP A 17 5.19 8.42 4.69
N MET A 18 5.94 7.95 3.71
CA MET A 18 7.34 8.29 3.52
C MET A 18 7.67 8.24 2.03
N LYS A 19 8.15 9.37 1.50
CA LYS A 19 8.83 9.41 0.20
C LYS A 19 10.18 8.73 0.35
N MET A 20 10.37 7.59 -0.33
CA MET A 20 11.64 6.84 -0.29
C MET A 20 12.66 7.46 -1.24
N ASN A 21 12.20 7.87 -2.42
CA ASN A 21 12.94 8.61 -3.46
C ASN A 21 11.93 9.36 -4.34
N GLU A 22 12.36 9.95 -5.45
CA GLU A 22 11.47 10.70 -6.37
C GLU A 22 10.33 9.87 -6.97
N LEU A 23 10.51 8.56 -7.12
CA LEU A 23 9.60 7.66 -7.83
C LEU A 23 8.90 6.65 -6.92
N THR A 24 9.20 6.66 -5.62
CA THR A 24 8.75 5.62 -4.68
C THR A 24 8.15 6.20 -3.42
N LEU A 25 6.89 5.85 -3.17
CA LEU A 25 6.15 6.14 -1.95
C LEU A 25 6.03 4.87 -1.10
N GLN A 26 6.25 4.98 0.20
CA GLN A 26 6.02 3.91 1.16
C GLN A 26 5.05 4.37 2.25
N PHE A 27 4.15 3.50 2.67
CA PHE A 27 3.31 3.71 3.85
C PHE A 27 3.02 2.38 4.54
N ARG A 28 2.47 2.47 5.76
CA ARG A 28 2.05 1.31 6.55
C ARG A 28 0.55 1.15 6.49
N VAL A 29 0.11 -0.10 6.43
CA VAL A 29 -1.31 -0.48 6.49
C VAL A 29 -1.56 -1.41 7.67
N GLN A 30 -2.77 -1.36 8.21
CA GLN A 30 -3.25 -2.18 9.32
C GLN A 30 -4.56 -2.87 8.95
N GLY A 31 -4.64 -3.40 7.72
CA GLY A 31 -5.84 -4.04 7.23
C GLY A 31 -6.16 -5.37 7.90
N HIS A 32 -7.33 -5.91 7.58
CA HIS A 32 -7.76 -7.22 8.05
C HIS A 32 -6.87 -8.35 7.52
N HIS A 33 -6.60 -8.38 6.20
CA HIS A 33 -5.84 -9.45 5.54
C HIS A 33 -4.34 -9.20 5.52
N PHE A 34 -3.92 -7.94 5.41
CA PHE A 34 -2.52 -7.57 5.40
C PHE A 34 -2.21 -6.43 6.37
N ARG A 35 -1.17 -6.65 7.19
CA ARG A 35 -0.61 -5.64 8.10
C ARG A 35 0.87 -5.52 7.82
N GLY A 36 1.34 -4.39 7.33
CA GLY A 36 2.72 -4.27 6.91
C GLY A 36 3.00 -2.95 6.23
N HIS A 37 3.93 -3.00 5.28
CA HIS A 37 4.31 -1.86 4.45
C HIS A 37 3.87 -2.11 3.02
N VAL A 38 3.38 -1.05 2.39
CA VAL A 38 3.11 -0.98 0.96
C VAL A 38 4.12 0.01 0.37
N ARG A 39 4.77 -0.36 -0.72
CA ARG A 39 5.56 0.54 -1.56
C ARG A 39 4.91 0.64 -2.93
N ILE A 40 4.78 1.85 -3.43
CA ILE A 40 4.37 2.13 -4.79
C ILE A 40 5.58 2.74 -5.46
N ALA A 41 6.11 2.08 -6.48
CA ALA A 41 7.18 2.56 -7.32
C ALA A 41 6.63 2.87 -8.71
N TYR A 42 7.01 4.01 -9.27
CA TYR A 42 6.69 4.36 -10.64
C TYR A 42 7.79 3.84 -11.57
N ASP A 43 7.38 3.19 -12.65
CA ASP A 43 8.23 2.75 -13.75
C ASP A 43 8.20 3.79 -14.87
N GLU A 44 9.30 4.54 -15.02
CA GLU A 44 9.43 5.58 -16.04
C GLU A 44 9.47 5.03 -17.47
N GLY A 45 9.76 3.74 -17.65
CA GLY A 45 9.83 3.11 -18.97
C GLY A 45 8.45 2.80 -19.53
N ASP A 46 7.62 2.14 -18.73
CA ASP A 46 6.30 1.64 -19.15
C ASP A 46 5.13 2.59 -18.79
N ASP A 47 5.38 3.69 -18.06
CA ASP A 47 4.33 4.60 -17.51
C ASP A 47 3.33 3.84 -16.63
N LEU A 48 3.84 2.85 -15.88
CA LEU A 48 3.06 1.99 -14.98
C LEU A 48 3.65 2.00 -13.57
N TYR A 49 2.91 1.42 -12.64
CA TYR A 49 3.33 1.31 -11.25
C TYR A 49 3.60 -0.14 -10.85
N MET A 50 4.54 -0.29 -9.92
CA MET A 50 4.83 -1.54 -9.22
C MET A 50 4.43 -1.37 -7.75
N ILE A 51 3.67 -2.33 -7.22
CA ILE A 51 3.23 -2.34 -5.83
C ILE A 51 3.92 -3.47 -5.09
N HIS A 52 4.69 -3.14 -4.06
CA HIS A 52 5.35 -4.12 -3.19
C HIS A 52 4.70 -4.18 -1.82
N PHE A 53 4.36 -5.39 -1.39
CA PHE A 53 3.91 -5.68 -0.04
C PHE A 53 5.05 -6.34 0.74
N GLY A 54 5.33 -5.85 1.94
CA GLY A 54 6.40 -6.43 2.73
C GLY A 54 6.55 -5.89 4.14
N HIS A 55 7.63 -6.29 4.78
CA HIS A 55 7.98 -5.88 6.14
C HIS A 55 9.44 -5.51 6.26
N TRP A 56 9.75 -4.69 7.25
CA TRP A 56 11.11 -4.52 7.73
C TRP A 56 11.43 -5.57 8.78
N ARG A 57 12.51 -6.33 8.57
CA ARG A 57 13.08 -7.25 9.56
C ARG A 57 14.58 -6.96 9.66
N ASN A 58 15.08 -6.68 10.86
CA ASN A 58 16.50 -6.38 11.09
C ASN A 58 17.06 -5.31 10.14
N ARG A 59 16.29 -4.24 9.89
CA ARG A 59 16.64 -3.14 8.95
C ARG A 59 16.79 -3.58 7.48
N GLN A 60 16.34 -4.77 7.13
CA GLN A 60 16.26 -5.25 5.75
C GLN A 60 14.81 -5.34 5.31
N TRP A 61 14.56 -5.00 4.04
CA TRP A 61 13.26 -5.20 3.42
C TRP A 61 13.06 -6.67 3.12
N LYS A 62 11.97 -7.24 3.63
CA LYS A 62 11.48 -8.55 3.23
C LYS A 62 10.27 -8.35 2.33
N ASN A 63 10.46 -8.57 1.03
CA ASN A 63 9.36 -8.59 0.07
C ASN A 63 8.49 -9.83 0.33
N ILE A 64 7.18 -9.65 0.38
CA ILE A 64 6.21 -10.74 0.39
C ILE A 64 5.70 -10.94 -1.03
N GLU A 65 5.33 -9.85 -1.69
CA GLU A 65 4.67 -9.88 -2.99
C GLU A 65 4.92 -8.59 -3.74
N THR A 66 4.98 -8.71 -5.05
CA THR A 66 5.07 -7.60 -5.99
C THR A 66 3.98 -7.77 -7.04
N ILE A 67 3.29 -6.68 -7.36
CA ILE A 67 2.33 -6.59 -8.46
C ILE A 67 2.85 -5.54 -9.42
N ASP A 68 3.17 -5.94 -10.64
CA ASP A 68 3.73 -5.09 -11.69
C ASP A 68 2.67 -4.70 -12.71
N GLY A 69 2.97 -3.65 -13.49
CA GLY A 69 2.11 -3.21 -14.60
C GLY A 69 0.78 -2.59 -14.14
N VAL A 70 0.78 -1.93 -12.99
CA VAL A 70 -0.44 -1.38 -12.39
C VAL A 70 -0.72 0.02 -12.91
N TYR A 71 -1.91 0.24 -13.45
CA TYR A 71 -2.41 1.57 -13.78
C TYR A 71 -2.80 2.35 -12.51
N CYS A 72 -2.65 3.68 -12.56
CA CYS A 72 -2.92 4.57 -11.42
C CYS A 72 -4.39 4.47 -10.94
N ASP A 73 -5.33 4.36 -11.87
CA ASP A 73 -6.77 4.23 -11.60
C ASP A 73 -7.12 2.91 -10.89
N SER A 74 -6.43 1.83 -11.24
CA SER A 74 -6.67 0.48 -10.74
C SER A 74 -5.91 0.17 -9.44
N MET A 75 -4.93 1.01 -9.09
CA MET A 75 -4.03 0.82 -7.96
C MET A 75 -4.76 0.69 -6.62
N VAL A 76 -5.76 1.54 -6.39
CA VAL A 76 -6.49 1.57 -5.13
C VAL A 76 -7.25 0.26 -4.93
N ASP A 77 -7.94 -0.23 -5.95
CA ASP A 77 -8.71 -1.47 -5.88
C ASP A 77 -7.80 -2.69 -5.66
N ILE A 78 -6.63 -2.73 -6.31
CA ILE A 78 -5.64 -3.79 -6.13
C ILE A 78 -5.12 -3.82 -4.68
N ILE A 79 -4.81 -2.66 -4.11
CA ILE A 79 -4.37 -2.58 -2.72
C ILE A 79 -5.50 -2.96 -1.77
N ASP A 80 -6.74 -2.51 -2.00
CA ASP A 80 -7.89 -2.85 -1.17
C ASP A 80 -8.16 -4.37 -1.17
N GLN A 81 -8.14 -4.98 -2.36
CA GLN A 81 -8.27 -6.44 -2.53
C GLN A 81 -7.23 -7.20 -1.71
N LYS A 82 -6.01 -6.68 -1.61
CA LYS A 82 -4.95 -7.33 -0.86
C LYS A 82 -5.02 -7.07 0.65
N VAL A 83 -5.40 -5.87 1.03
CA VAL A 83 -5.26 -5.36 2.41
C VAL A 83 -6.51 -5.61 3.25
N GLU A 84 -7.70 -5.42 2.68
CA GLU A 84 -8.98 -5.42 3.39
C GLU A 84 -10.01 -6.39 2.84
N TYR A 85 -10.03 -6.71 1.55
CA TYR A 85 -11.18 -7.39 0.93
C TYR A 85 -11.59 -8.70 1.60
N ILE A 86 -12.81 -8.67 2.14
CA ILE A 86 -13.53 -9.84 2.66
C ILE A 86 -14.59 -10.24 1.61
N PRO A 87 -14.75 -11.52 1.24
CA PRO A 87 -15.75 -11.97 0.27
C PRO A 87 -17.22 -11.57 0.58
N GLN A 88 -17.48 -11.12 1.81
CA GLN A 88 -18.81 -10.81 2.34
C GLN A 88 -19.44 -9.51 1.80
N TYR A 89 -18.75 -8.77 0.92
CA TYR A 89 -19.33 -7.60 0.24
C TYR A 89 -20.19 -7.96 -1.00
N GLN A 90 -20.29 -9.23 -1.40
CA GLN A 90 -21.20 -9.65 -2.49
C GLN A 90 -22.68 -9.68 -2.12
N ASN A 91 -23.04 -9.51 -0.84
CA ASN A 91 -24.43 -9.55 -0.37
C ASN A 91 -24.89 -8.21 0.21
N ARG A 92 -24.93 -7.16 -0.62
CA ARG A 92 -25.72 -5.96 -0.34
C ARG A 92 -26.43 -5.46 -1.58
#